data_AF-A0A1H0WFG9-F1
#
_entry.id   AF-A0A1H0WFG9-F1
#
_cell.length_a   1.000
_cell.length_b   1.000
_cell.length_c   1.000
_cell.angle_alpha   90.00
_cell.angle_beta   90.00
_cell.angle_gamma   90.00
#
_symmetry.space_group_name_H-M   'P 1'
#
loop_
_entity.id
_entity.type
_entity.pdbx_description
1 polymer ?
#
loop_
_entity_poly.entity_id
_entity_poly.type
_entity_poly.pdbx_seq_one_letter_code
_entity_poly.pdbx_strand_id
1 'polypeptide(L)'
;MFDSDDWKLAIEDTRFRQNAIVALIHSSNNQALGLLRLFSVIALATATGAVTSLAAGEFSPAVGWELASLTLVLVWSSWQCFRALEVGDIDLPGRDAEFWLRAADAGDDRPAFSRHYLEGFRERYRTNRRVSERQARALRRAKLGGIIAPLIGIAVGLILAFFQINYA
;
A
#
# COMPACT_ATOMS: atom_id res chain seq x y z
N MET A 1 19.46 37.98 9.05
CA MET A 1 18.33 38.40 8.19
C MET A 1 18.43 37.51 6.96
N PHE A 2 17.45 36.65 6.71
CA PHE A 2 17.46 35.80 5.51
C PHE A 2 17.31 36.67 4.27
N ASP A 3 18.17 36.48 3.29
CA ASP A 3 18.07 37.19 2.01
C ASP A 3 16.84 36.68 1.24
N SER A 4 16.35 37.46 0.30
CA SER A 4 15.24 37.10 -0.58
C SER A 4 15.50 35.81 -1.37
N ASP A 5 16.77 35.47 -1.61
CA ASP A 5 17.18 34.25 -2.29
C ASP A 5 17.19 33.02 -1.37
N ASP A 6 17.40 33.19 -0.06
CA ASP A 6 17.32 32.09 0.92
C ASP A 6 15.89 31.53 1.01
N TRP A 7 14.88 32.40 0.92
CA TRP A 7 13.47 32.00 0.97
C TRP A 7 13.06 31.20 -0.27
N LYS A 8 13.56 31.59 -1.45
CA LYS A 8 13.32 30.83 -2.69
C LYS A 8 13.93 29.44 -2.60
N LEU A 9 15.18 29.34 -2.15
CA LEU A 9 15.87 28.06 -1.97
C LEU A 9 15.12 27.15 -0.99
N ALA A 10 14.67 27.70 0.15
CA ALA A 10 13.92 26.96 1.14
C ALA A 10 12.59 26.43 0.58
N ILE A 11 11.86 27.25 -0.18
CA ILE A 11 10.59 26.86 -0.84
C ILE A 11 10.84 25.76 -1.89
N GLU A 12 11.92 25.87 -2.67
CA GLU A 12 12.26 24.88 -3.69
C GLU A 12 12.63 23.52 -3.09
N ASP A 13 13.52 23.47 -2.08
CA ASP A 13 13.87 22.22 -1.38
C ASP A 13 12.62 21.54 -0.80
N THR A 14 11.76 22.35 -0.19
CA THR A 14 10.49 21.94 0.40
C THR A 14 9.56 21.32 -0.66
N ARG A 15 9.43 21.95 -1.83
CA ARG A 15 8.67 21.43 -2.98
C ARG A 15 9.24 20.10 -3.49
N PHE A 16 10.56 19.96 -3.60
CA PHE A 16 11.20 18.72 -4.04
C PHE A 16 10.91 17.55 -3.09
N ARG A 17 11.01 17.78 -1.77
CA ARG A 17 10.72 16.74 -0.76
C ARG A 17 9.28 16.27 -0.83
N GLN A 18 8.34 17.17 -1.09
CA GLN A 18 6.94 16.78 -1.24
C GLN A 18 6.69 16.00 -2.52
N ASN A 19 7.24 16.45 -3.65
CA ASN A 19 7.13 15.70 -4.90
C ASN A 19 7.70 14.28 -4.74
N ALA A 20 8.79 14.12 -3.99
CA ALA A 20 9.35 12.81 -3.67
C ALA A 20 8.39 11.94 -2.84
N ILE A 21 7.71 12.49 -1.83
CA ILE A 21 6.72 11.72 -1.03
C ILE A 21 5.50 11.35 -1.85
N VAL A 22 4.99 12.25 -2.68
CA VAL A 22 3.84 11.97 -3.56
C VAL A 22 4.21 10.90 -4.58
N ALA A 23 5.40 10.99 -5.18
CA ALA A 23 5.92 9.96 -6.07
C ALA A 23 6.08 8.61 -5.36
N LEU A 24 6.53 8.61 -4.10
CA LEU A 24 6.63 7.40 -3.29
C LEU A 24 5.25 6.77 -3.04
N ILE A 25 4.25 7.57 -2.66
CA ILE A 25 2.87 7.11 -2.48
C ILE A 25 2.32 6.53 -3.79
N HIS A 26 2.51 7.23 -4.91
CA HIS A 26 2.05 6.76 -6.22
C HIS A 26 2.74 5.44 -6.63
N SER A 27 4.06 5.32 -6.41
CA SER A 27 4.80 4.08 -6.71
C SER A 27 4.34 2.92 -5.82
N SER A 28 4.05 3.19 -4.55
CA SER A 28 3.53 2.21 -3.58
C SER A 28 2.13 1.74 -3.98
N ASN A 29 1.25 2.65 -4.43
CA ASN A 29 -0.08 2.33 -4.93
C ASN A 29 -0.02 1.44 -6.18
N ASN A 30 0.85 1.76 -7.14
CA ASN A 30 1.06 0.93 -8.32
C ASN A 30 1.55 -0.47 -7.95
N GLN A 31 2.48 -0.58 -6.99
CA GLN A 31 2.95 -1.87 -6.50
C GLN A 31 1.83 -2.66 -5.80
N ALA A 32 1.01 -2.00 -4.97
CA ALA A 32 -0.11 -2.62 -4.28
C ALA A 32 -1.19 -3.11 -5.27
N LEU A 33 -1.50 -2.34 -6.32
CA LEU A 33 -2.41 -2.76 -7.40
C LEU A 33 -1.88 -3.99 -8.15
N GLY A 34 -0.58 -3.98 -8.48
CA GLY A 34 0.07 -5.12 -9.13
C GLY A 34 -0.03 -6.40 -8.28
N LEU A 35 0.27 -6.31 -6.99
CA LEU A 35 0.15 -7.44 -6.06
C LEU A 35 -1.31 -7.87 -5.86
N LEU A 36 -2.24 -6.93 -5.74
CA LEU A 36 -3.68 -7.23 -5.60
C LEU A 36 -4.19 -8.03 -6.79
N ARG A 37 -3.83 -7.63 -8.02
CA ARG A 37 -4.20 -8.36 -9.23
C ARG A 37 -3.64 -9.77 -9.23
N LEU A 38 -2.36 -9.92 -8.89
CA LEU A 38 -1.70 -11.21 -8.82
C LEU A 38 -2.38 -12.14 -7.79
N PHE A 39 -2.53 -11.66 -6.54
CA PHE A 39 -3.12 -12.46 -5.46
C PHE A 39 -4.57 -12.82 -5.73
N SER A 40 -5.37 -11.93 -6.30
CA SER A 40 -6.77 -12.21 -6.61
C SER A 40 -6.92 -13.28 -7.70
N VAL A 41 -6.09 -13.24 -8.75
CA VAL A 41 -6.11 -14.26 -9.81
C VAL A 41 -5.71 -15.63 -9.28
N ILE A 42 -4.62 -15.70 -8.52
CA ILE A 42 -4.15 -16.97 -7.95
C ILE A 42 -5.16 -17.50 -6.94
N ALA A 43 -5.71 -16.64 -6.07
CA ALA A 43 -6.73 -17.03 -5.10
C ALA A 43 -7.98 -17.60 -5.77
N LEU A 44 -8.42 -17.02 -6.88
CA LEU A 44 -9.57 -17.54 -7.62
C LEU A 44 -9.28 -18.90 -8.28
N ALA A 45 -8.08 -19.07 -8.83
CA ALA A 45 -7.65 -20.34 -9.40
C ALA A 45 -7.60 -21.44 -8.33
N THR A 46 -7.04 -21.13 -7.16
CA THR A 46 -6.90 -22.09 -6.06
C THR A 46 -8.23 -22.37 -5.37
N ALA A 47 -9.11 -21.37 -5.28
CA ALA A 47 -10.48 -21.56 -4.77
C ALA A 47 -11.26 -22.51 -5.68
N THR A 48 -11.19 -22.31 -7.00
CA THR A 48 -11.85 -23.19 -7.98
C THR A 48 -11.32 -24.62 -7.84
N GLY A 49 -9.99 -24.80 -7.80
CA GLY A 49 -9.39 -26.13 -7.63
C GLY A 49 -9.76 -26.79 -6.30
N ALA A 50 -9.83 -26.02 -5.21
CA ALA A 50 -10.27 -26.53 -3.90
C ALA A 50 -11.71 -27.03 -3.93
N VAL A 51 -12.63 -26.26 -4.54
CA VAL A 51 -14.03 -26.66 -4.70
C VAL A 51 -14.15 -27.91 -5.55
N THR A 52 -13.46 -27.99 -6.69
CA THR A 52 -13.48 -29.19 -7.54
C THR A 52 -12.98 -30.42 -6.79
N SER A 53 -11.87 -30.30 -6.05
CA SER A 53 -11.32 -31.43 -5.29
C SER A 53 -12.22 -31.86 -4.12
N LEU A 54 -12.82 -30.93 -3.37
CA LEU A 54 -13.60 -31.26 -2.17
C LEU A 54 -15.06 -31.61 -2.46
N ALA A 55 -15.68 -30.96 -3.45
CA ALA A 55 -17.11 -31.11 -3.74
C ALA A 55 -17.39 -32.07 -4.90
N ALA A 56 -16.59 -32.03 -5.97
CA ALA A 56 -16.79 -32.90 -7.13
C ALA A 56 -16.08 -34.26 -6.98
N GLY A 57 -15.13 -34.37 -6.04
CA GLY A 57 -14.42 -35.64 -5.75
C GLY A 57 -13.48 -36.08 -6.87
N GLU A 58 -13.15 -35.20 -7.82
CA GLU A 58 -12.25 -35.51 -8.94
C GLU A 58 -10.80 -35.75 -8.50
N PHE A 59 -10.41 -35.21 -7.33
CA PHE A 59 -9.07 -35.31 -6.77
C PHE A 59 -9.11 -35.68 -5.28
N SER A 60 -7.97 -36.15 -4.74
CA SER A 60 -7.81 -36.45 -3.31
C SER A 60 -8.23 -35.24 -2.45
N PRO A 61 -9.08 -35.42 -1.43
CA PRO A 61 -9.49 -34.33 -0.54
C PRO A 61 -8.33 -33.57 0.12
N ALA A 62 -7.15 -34.20 0.23
CA ALA A 62 -5.95 -33.54 0.73
C ALA A 62 -5.51 -32.35 -0.15
N VAL A 63 -5.56 -32.53 -1.48
CA VAL A 63 -5.25 -31.46 -2.44
C VAL A 63 -6.24 -30.31 -2.30
N GLY A 64 -7.52 -30.63 -2.07
CA GLY A 64 -8.54 -29.63 -1.83
C GLY A 64 -8.27 -28.75 -0.61
N TRP A 65 -7.85 -29.34 0.51
CA TRP A 65 -7.49 -28.60 1.73
C TRP A 65 -6.20 -27.80 1.59
N GLU A 66 -5.20 -28.33 0.87
CA GLU A 66 -3.99 -27.59 0.52
C GLU A 66 -4.36 -26.31 -0.26
N LEU A 67 -5.14 -26.44 -1.33
CA LEU A 67 -5.58 -25.31 -2.16
C LEU A 67 -6.48 -24.32 -1.38
N ALA A 68 -7.33 -24.82 -0.48
CA ALA A 68 -8.15 -23.96 0.38
C ALA A 68 -7.28 -23.12 1.33
N SER A 69 -6.26 -23.73 1.94
CA SER A 69 -5.34 -23.01 2.83
C SER A 69 -4.58 -21.90 2.12
N LEU A 70 -4.11 -22.17 0.89
CA LEU A 70 -3.39 -21.21 0.07
C LEU A 70 -4.32 -20.06 -0.37
N THR A 71 -5.57 -20.38 -0.72
CA THR A 71 -6.61 -19.40 -1.02
C THR A 71 -6.83 -18.43 0.14
N LEU A 72 -6.94 -18.92 1.37
CA LEU A 72 -7.17 -18.08 2.56
C LEU A 72 -6.02 -17.08 2.79
N VAL A 73 -4.77 -17.54 2.64
CA VAL A 73 -3.59 -16.67 2.81
C VAL A 73 -3.54 -15.60 1.71
N LEU A 74 -3.86 -15.96 0.47
CA LEU A 74 -3.89 -15.01 -0.64
C LEU A 74 -5.03 -14.00 -0.51
N VAL A 75 -6.22 -14.42 -0.07
CA VAL A 75 -7.34 -13.50 0.22
C VAL A 75 -6.96 -12.51 1.33
N TRP A 76 -6.34 -13.00 2.40
CA TRP A 76 -5.82 -12.13 3.46
C TRP A 76 -4.75 -11.16 2.94
N SER A 77 -3.87 -11.62 2.06
CA SER A 77 -2.82 -10.78 1.46
C SER A 77 -3.42 -9.70 0.54
N SER A 78 -4.42 -10.04 -0.26
CA SER A 78 -5.22 -9.11 -1.08
C SER A 78 -5.90 -8.06 -0.21
N TRP A 79 -6.47 -8.44 0.94
CA TRP A 79 -7.05 -7.49 1.89
C TRP A 79 -6.03 -6.47 2.41
N GLN A 80 -4.79 -6.90 2.69
CA GLN A 80 -3.72 -5.96 3.07
C GLN A 80 -3.35 -5.01 1.92
N CYS A 81 -3.42 -5.46 0.65
CA CYS A 81 -3.25 -4.58 -0.50
C CYS A 81 -4.36 -3.53 -0.58
N PHE A 82 -5.62 -3.89 -0.34
CA PHE A 82 -6.73 -2.91 -0.26
C PHE A 82 -6.48 -1.85 0.83
N ARG A 83 -6.02 -2.27 2.01
CA ARG A 83 -5.65 -1.33 3.09
C ARG A 83 -4.48 -0.42 2.72
N ALA A 84 -3.57 -0.86 1.85
CA ALA A 84 -2.50 -0.02 1.33
C ALA A 84 -3.00 1.00 0.29
N LEU A 85 -4.08 0.67 -0.42
CA LEU A 85 -4.70 1.52 -1.46
C LEU A 85 -5.70 2.53 -0.90
N GLU A 86 -6.07 2.42 0.37
CA GLU A 86 -7.00 3.34 1.02
C GLU A 86 -6.58 4.79 0.74
N VAL A 87 -7.50 5.54 0.12
CA VAL A 87 -7.29 6.88 -0.39
C VAL A 87 -7.15 7.81 0.81
N GLY A 88 -5.91 7.99 1.27
CA GLY A 88 -5.59 9.12 2.13
C GLY A 88 -5.70 10.39 1.30
N ASP A 89 -6.26 11.45 1.87
CA ASP A 89 -6.22 12.78 1.27
C ASP A 89 -4.75 13.19 1.08
N ILE A 90 -4.22 12.99 -0.12
CA ILE A 90 -2.90 13.46 -0.51
C ILE A 90 -3.04 14.96 -0.70
N ASP A 91 -2.66 15.70 0.33
CA ASP A 91 -2.71 17.15 0.28
C ASP A 91 -1.48 17.69 -0.46
N LEU A 92 -1.72 18.36 -1.59
CA LEU A 92 -0.70 19.01 -2.42
C LEU A 92 -0.65 20.51 -2.06
N PRO A 93 0.47 21.05 -1.56
CA PRO A 93 0.61 22.44 -1.17
C PRO A 93 0.46 23.33 -2.40
N GLY A 94 -0.27 24.43 -2.22
CA GLY A 94 -0.54 25.38 -3.29
C GLY A 94 -1.67 25.00 -4.24
N ARG A 95 -2.38 23.87 -4.00
CA ARG A 95 -3.59 23.53 -4.76
C ARG A 95 -4.85 24.22 -4.24
N ASP A 96 -4.85 24.65 -2.99
CA ASP A 96 -6.05 25.20 -2.37
C ASP A 96 -6.28 26.68 -2.72
N ALA A 97 -7.55 27.04 -2.88
CA ALA A 97 -7.95 28.42 -3.16
C ALA A 97 -7.45 29.39 -2.07
N GLU A 98 -7.40 28.97 -0.81
CA GLU A 98 -6.87 29.77 0.29
C GLU A 98 -5.40 30.16 0.13
N PHE A 99 -4.60 29.32 -0.52
CA PHE A 99 -3.21 29.65 -0.82
C PHE A 99 -3.13 30.79 -1.83
N TRP A 100 -3.92 30.72 -2.91
CA TRP A 100 -3.94 31.74 -3.95
C TRP A 100 -4.55 33.06 -3.49
N LEU A 101 -5.58 33.01 -2.65
CA LEU A 101 -6.15 34.18 -2.00
C LEU A 101 -5.11 34.86 -1.10
N ARG A 102 -4.42 34.10 -0.26
CA ARG A 102 -3.33 34.64 0.58
C ARG A 102 -2.15 35.16 -0.23
N ALA A 103 -1.84 34.54 -1.37
CA ALA A 103 -0.79 35.03 -2.27
C ALA A 103 -1.18 36.35 -2.93
N ALA A 104 -2.46 36.53 -3.26
CA ALA A 104 -2.99 37.78 -3.80
C ALA A 104 -3.03 38.89 -2.73
N ASP A 105 -3.39 38.55 -1.49
CA ASP A 105 -3.51 39.50 -0.37
C ASP A 105 -2.16 39.90 0.25
N ALA A 106 -1.11 39.10 0.07
CA ALA A 106 0.19 39.31 0.72
C ALA A 106 0.95 40.58 0.25
N GLY A 107 0.57 41.19 -0.88
CA GLY A 107 1.23 42.40 -1.39
C GLY A 107 2.75 42.24 -1.51
N ASP A 108 3.52 43.18 -0.93
CA ASP A 108 4.99 43.19 -0.93
C ASP A 108 5.65 42.41 0.24
N ASP A 109 4.88 41.87 1.19
CA ASP A 109 5.45 41.17 2.36
C ASP A 109 5.73 39.68 2.06
N ARG A 110 6.68 39.47 1.15
CA ARG A 110 7.18 38.14 0.77
C ARG A 110 7.68 37.31 1.95
N PRO A 111 8.39 37.87 2.96
CA PRO A 111 8.82 37.11 4.12
C PRO A 111 7.66 36.54 4.96
N ALA A 112 6.60 37.31 5.21
CA ALA A 112 5.45 36.82 5.97
C ALA A 112 4.70 35.72 5.21
N PHE A 113 4.49 35.89 3.91
CA PHE A 113 3.87 34.87 3.06
C PHE A 113 4.68 33.56 3.03
N SER A 114 6.00 33.67 2.87
CA SER A 114 6.89 32.51 2.82
C SER A 114 6.88 31.71 4.12
N ARG A 115 6.82 32.38 5.28
CA ARG A 115 6.68 31.70 6.58
C ARG A 115 5.38 30.92 6.69
N HIS A 116 4.25 31.54 6.36
CA HIS A 116 2.96 30.85 6.40
C HIS A 116 2.89 29.69 5.39
N TYR A 117 3.50 29.83 4.22
CA TYR A 117 3.61 28.74 3.26
C TYR A 117 4.38 27.54 3.85
N LEU A 118 5.53 27.80 4.49
CA LEU A 118 6.33 26.74 5.13
C LEU A 118 5.62 26.11 6.35
N GLU A 119 4.81 26.87 7.09
CA GLU A 119 4.00 26.35 8.20
C GLU A 119 2.92 25.39 7.70
N GLY A 120 2.14 25.82 6.70
CA GLY A 120 1.13 24.97 6.05
C GLY A 120 1.77 23.72 5.44
N PHE A 121 2.96 23.88 4.84
CA PHE A 121 3.74 22.76 4.32
C PHE A 121 4.08 21.74 5.41
N ARG A 122 4.56 22.19 6.58
CA ARG A 122 4.97 21.30 7.67
C ARG A 122 3.83 20.40 8.13
N GLU A 123 2.61 20.92 8.16
CA GLU A 123 1.43 20.16 8.52
C GLU A 123 1.09 19.10 7.46
N ARG A 124 1.01 19.52 6.19
CA ARG A 124 0.73 18.61 5.05
C ARG A 124 1.76 17.50 4.91
N TYR A 125 3.03 17.85 5.08
CA TYR A 125 4.14 16.89 5.08
C TYR A 125 3.95 15.80 6.14
N ARG A 126 3.54 16.18 7.37
CA ARG A 126 3.28 15.21 8.44
C ARG A 126 2.12 14.29 8.11
N THR A 127 1.05 14.81 7.51
CA THR A 127 -0.10 14.01 7.06
C THR A 127 0.31 13.03 5.98
N ASN A 128 0.97 13.50 4.91
CA ASN A 128 1.43 12.67 3.80
C ASN A 128 2.46 11.60 4.27
N ARG A 129 3.35 11.96 5.19
CA ARG A 129 4.29 11.00 5.79
C ARG A 129 3.57 9.91 6.59
N ARG A 130 2.58 10.26 7.40
CA ARG A 130 1.78 9.27 8.16
C ARG A 130 1.02 8.32 7.23
N VAL A 131 0.47 8.84 6.13
CA VAL A 131 -0.18 8.01 5.09
C VAL A 131 0.85 7.06 4.49
N SER A 132 1.99 7.57 4.03
CA SER A 132 3.07 6.75 3.46
C SER A 132 3.56 5.65 4.42
N GLU A 133 3.76 5.96 5.70
CA GLU A 133 4.18 4.96 6.72
C GLU A 133 3.11 3.89 6.99
N ARG A 134 1.81 4.23 6.90
CA ARG A 134 0.72 3.25 7.01
C ARG A 134 0.69 2.35 5.77
N GLN A 135 0.76 2.93 4.58
CA GLN A 135 0.79 2.19 3.32
C GLN A 135 1.99 1.25 3.25
N ALA A 136 3.18 1.71 3.64
CA ALA A 136 4.39 0.90 3.67
C ALA A 136 4.25 -0.32 4.61
N ARG A 137 3.63 -0.14 5.78
CA ARG A 137 3.36 -1.25 6.72
C ARG A 137 2.36 -2.26 6.16
N ALA A 138 1.28 -1.79 5.55
CA ALA A 138 0.29 -2.67 4.90
C ALA A 138 0.92 -3.45 3.74
N LEU A 139 1.67 -2.77 2.88
CA LEU A 139 2.37 -3.37 1.75
C LEU A 139 3.43 -4.39 2.20
N ARG A 140 4.15 -4.14 3.30
CA ARG A 140 5.10 -5.11 3.88
C ARG A 140 4.37 -6.38 4.33
N ARG A 141 3.20 -6.26 4.96
CA ARG A 141 2.39 -7.42 5.35
C ARG A 141 1.86 -8.19 4.15
N ALA A 142 1.41 -7.48 3.11
CA ALA A 142 0.98 -8.11 1.86
C ALA A 142 2.10 -8.91 1.19
N LYS A 143 3.31 -8.34 1.12
CA LYS A 143 4.51 -9.03 0.59
C LYS A 143 4.87 -10.27 1.41
N LEU A 144 4.85 -10.16 2.74
CA LEU A 144 5.08 -11.31 3.63
C LEU A 144 4.03 -12.40 3.40
N GLY A 145 2.76 -12.03 3.25
CA GLY A 145 1.69 -12.98 2.94
C GLY A 145 1.92 -13.73 1.63
N GLY A 146 2.38 -13.05 0.57
CA GLY A 146 2.76 -13.70 -0.69
C GLY A 146 3.94 -14.68 -0.57
N ILE A 147 4.90 -14.41 0.30
CA ILE A 147 6.04 -15.30 0.57
C ILE A 147 5.60 -16.50 1.42
N ILE A 148 4.73 -16.28 2.40
CA ILE A 148 4.28 -17.30 3.35
C ILE A 148 3.22 -18.23 2.72
N ALA A 149 2.41 -17.75 1.79
CA ALA A 149 1.37 -18.53 1.11
C ALA A 149 1.85 -19.89 0.56
N PRO A 150 2.92 -19.98 -0.26
CA PRO A 150 3.41 -21.27 -0.73
C PRO A 150 3.96 -22.15 0.39
N LEU A 151 4.58 -21.56 1.43
CA LEU A 151 5.11 -22.31 2.56
C LEU A 151 3.98 -22.97 3.38
N ILE A 152 2.87 -22.27 3.59
CA ILE A 152 1.69 -22.80 4.25
C ILE A 152 1.06 -23.91 3.39
N GLY A 153 0.93 -23.69 2.08
CA GLY A 153 0.42 -24.73 1.17
C GLY A 153 1.24 -26.02 1.26
N ILE A 154 2.57 -25.92 1.14
CA ILE A 154 3.48 -27.08 1.26
C ILE A 154 3.35 -27.74 2.64
N ALA A 155 3.32 -26.96 3.72
CA ALA A 155 3.20 -27.51 5.07
C ALA A 155 1.89 -28.28 5.27
N VAL A 156 0.77 -27.72 4.80
CA VAL A 156 -0.55 -28.37 4.87
C VAL A 156 -0.57 -29.63 3.99
N GLY A 157 -0.03 -29.56 2.77
CA GLY A 157 0.08 -30.71 1.87
C GLY A 157 0.91 -31.85 2.49
N LEU A 158 2.06 -31.55 3.08
CA LEU A 158 2.91 -32.54 3.76
C LEU A 158 2.22 -33.19 4.96
N ILE A 159 1.53 -32.39 5.79
CA ILE A 159 0.80 -32.89 6.96
C ILE A 159 -0.30 -33.85 6.49
N LEU A 160 -1.09 -33.44 5.50
CA LEU A 160 -2.20 -34.26 4.98
C LEU A 160 -1.70 -35.53 4.28
N ALA A 161 -0.62 -35.45 3.51
CA ALA A 161 0.00 -36.62 2.90
C ALA A 161 0.49 -37.62 3.96
N PHE A 162 1.09 -37.14 5.05
CA PHE A 162 1.51 -38.00 6.16
C PHE A 162 0.31 -38.71 6.81
N PHE A 163 -0.79 -38.01 7.05
CA PHE A 163 -2.02 -38.63 7.57
C PHE A 163 -2.61 -39.65 6.58
N GLN A 164 -2.59 -39.37 5.27
CA GLN A 164 -3.08 -40.33 4.29
C GLN A 164 -2.22 -41.61 4.22
N ILE A 165 -0.90 -41.52 4.38
CA ILE A 165 -0.01 -42.69 4.35
C ILE A 165 -0.16 -43.57 5.59
N ASN A 166 -0.37 -42.98 6.78
CA ASN A 166 -0.41 -43.74 8.04
C ASN A 166 -1.79 -44.31 8.39
N TYR A 167 -2.86 -43.79 7.77
CA TYR A 167 -4.24 -44.18 8.06
C TYR A 167 -4.98 -44.80 6.85
N ALA A 168 -4.28 -45.05 5.74
CA ALA A 168 -4.75 -45.87 4.63
C ALA A 168 -4.33 -47.34 4.83
#